data_AF-A0A536A0Q2-F1
#
_entry.id   AF-A0A536A0Q2-F1
#
_cell.length_a   1.000
_cell.length_b   1.000
_cell.length_c   1.000
_cell.angle_alpha   90.00
_cell.angle_beta   90.00
_cell.angle_gamma   90.00
#
_symmetry.space_group_name_H-M   'P 1'
#
loop_
_entity.id
_entity.type
_entity.pdbx_description
1 polymer ?
#
loop_
_entity_poly.entity_id
_entity_poly.type
_entity_poly.pdbx_seq_one_letter_code
_entity_poly.pdbx_strand_id
1 'polypeptide(L)'
;MAKGSRRMRGLVEGTVMLEAEIEPGMRLAGRPLREAQLPTESLVVSIRRQNELLFPRGSTVIEPDDLVTFLVSPSGEERLRAYLAERVERAEPILLH
;
A
#
# COMPACT_ATOMS: atom_id res chain seq x y z
N MET A 1 -2.97 25.15 -15.81
CA MET A 1 -1.92 24.13 -15.62
C MET A 1 -0.59 24.83 -15.43
N ALA A 2 0.28 24.36 -14.53
CA ALA A 2 1.60 24.97 -14.32
C ALA A 2 2.47 24.81 -15.58
N LYS A 3 3.26 25.82 -15.95
CA LYS A 3 4.24 25.70 -17.05
C LYS A 3 5.13 24.47 -16.80
N GLY A 4 5.21 23.57 -17.77
CA GLY A 4 6.02 22.35 -17.69
C GLY A 4 5.31 21.10 -17.15
N SER A 5 4.04 21.15 -16.74
CA SER A 5 3.32 19.94 -16.34
C SER A 5 3.02 19.06 -17.56
N ARG A 6 3.47 17.80 -17.54
CA ARG A 6 3.13 16.80 -18.57
C ARG A 6 2.20 15.74 -17.98
N ARG A 7 1.11 15.44 -18.68
CA ARG A 7 0.28 14.27 -18.37
C ARG A 7 0.98 13.01 -18.88
N MET A 8 1.25 12.08 -17.98
CA MET A 8 1.71 10.73 -18.34
C MET A 8 0.49 9.80 -18.50
N ARG A 9 0.55 8.87 -19.45
CA ARG A 9 -0.53 7.90 -19.73
C ARG A 9 -0.09 6.44 -19.58
N GLY A 10 1.05 6.22 -18.92
CA GLY A 10 1.64 4.91 -18.73
C GLY A 10 2.68 4.94 -17.64
N LEU A 11 3.29 3.79 -17.40
CA LEU A 11 4.30 3.59 -16.37
C LEU A 11 5.61 4.31 -16.77
N VAL A 12 6.31 4.86 -15.78
CA VAL A 12 7.62 5.49 -15.98
C VAL A 12 8.66 4.38 -16.15
N GLU A 13 9.57 4.52 -17.09
CA GLU A 13 10.71 3.60 -17.22
C GLU A 13 11.46 3.48 -15.89
N GLY A 14 11.86 2.26 -15.52
CA GLY A 14 12.51 2.00 -14.24
C GLY A 14 11.56 1.94 -13.04
N THR A 15 10.25 1.80 -13.27
CA THR A 15 9.26 1.53 -12.21
C THR A 15 8.45 0.28 -12.53
N VAL A 16 7.92 -0.35 -11.49
CA VAL A 16 7.00 -1.48 -11.54
C VAL A 16 5.72 -1.06 -10.82
N MET A 17 4.57 -1.39 -11.42
CA MET A 17 3.28 -1.21 -10.79
C MET A 17 2.72 -2.56 -10.39
N LEU A 18 2.32 -2.69 -9.12
CA LEU A 18 1.79 -3.92 -8.54
C LEU A 18 0.48 -3.60 -7.83
N GLU A 19 -0.52 -4.44 -7.98
CA GLU A 19 -1.73 -4.40 -7.17
C GLU A 19 -1.75 -5.58 -6.19
N ALA A 20 -2.18 -5.33 -4.96
CA ALA A 20 -2.39 -6.36 -3.97
C ALA A 20 -3.74 -6.16 -3.28
N GLU A 21 -4.50 -7.25 -3.17
CA GLU A 21 -5.66 -7.32 -2.30
C GLU A 21 -5.20 -7.51 -0.86
N ILE A 22 -5.74 -6.72 0.05
CA ILE A 22 -5.33 -6.73 1.46
C ILE A 22 -6.19 -7.73 2.22
N GLU A 23 -5.55 -8.77 2.73
CA GLU A 23 -6.18 -9.78 3.56
C GLU A 23 -6.09 -9.44 5.05
N PRO A 24 -7.04 -9.94 5.88
CA PRO A 24 -6.90 -9.92 7.32
C PRO A 24 -5.57 -10.52 7.79
N GLY A 25 -4.92 -9.84 8.73
CA GLY A 25 -3.65 -10.29 9.31
C GLY A 25 -2.41 -9.95 8.49
N MET A 26 -2.52 -9.44 7.26
CA MET A 26 -1.36 -8.83 6.59
C MET A 26 -0.81 -7.68 7.42
N ARG A 27 0.51 -7.50 7.41
CA ARG A 27 1.18 -6.40 8.14
C ARG A 27 0.59 -5.03 7.83
N LEU A 28 0.11 -4.80 6.61
CA LEU A 28 -0.45 -3.52 6.17
C LEU A 28 -1.87 -3.27 6.67
N ALA A 29 -2.63 -4.31 7.00
CA ALA A 29 -4.04 -4.22 7.34
C ALA A 29 -4.27 -3.55 8.70
N GLY A 30 -5.29 -2.69 8.78
CA GLY A 30 -5.76 -2.05 10.01
C GLY A 30 -4.85 -0.94 10.55
N ARG A 31 -3.91 -0.43 9.75
CA ARG A 31 -2.95 0.60 10.19
C ARG A 31 -2.86 1.81 9.25
N PRO A 32 -2.58 3.01 9.78
CA PRO A 32 -2.30 4.19 8.97
C PRO A 32 -1.07 3.99 8.08
N LEU A 33 -1.11 4.48 6.83
CA LEU A 33 0.01 4.37 5.89
C LEU A 33 1.33 4.94 6.43
N ARG A 34 1.29 6.02 7.23
CA ARG A 34 2.49 6.59 7.87
C ARG A 34 3.18 5.61 8.85
N GLU A 35 2.42 4.66 9.39
CA GLU A 35 2.88 3.63 10.34
C GLU A 35 3.10 2.27 9.65
N ALA A 36 2.79 2.16 8.35
CA ALA A 36 2.90 0.92 7.60
C ALA A 36 4.34 0.41 7.48
N GLN A 37 5.34 1.30 7.53
CA GLN A 37 6.75 0.95 7.33
C GLN A 37 6.96 0.21 6.00
N LEU A 38 6.41 0.77 4.91
CA LEU A 38 6.59 0.21 3.57
C LEU A 38 8.09 0.07 3.25
N PRO A 39 8.48 -0.96 2.50
CA PRO A 39 9.86 -1.12 2.06
C PRO A 39 10.35 0.11 1.30
N THR A 40 11.64 0.43 1.44
CA THR A 40 12.28 1.53 0.70
C THR A 40 12.01 1.38 -0.80
N GLU A 41 11.81 2.51 -1.47
CA GLU A 41 11.48 2.59 -2.89
C GLU A 41 10.06 2.11 -3.25
N SER A 42 9.18 1.94 -2.27
CA SER A 42 7.75 1.63 -2.48
C SER A 42 6.86 2.84 -2.19
N LEU A 43 5.83 3.02 -3.00
CA LEU A 43 4.83 4.08 -2.87
C LEU A 43 3.44 3.51 -3.09
N VAL A 44 2.49 3.83 -2.20
CA VAL A 44 1.07 3.57 -2.46
C VAL A 44 0.52 4.69 -3.33
N VAL A 45 -0.01 4.34 -4.49
CA VAL A 45 -0.52 5.29 -5.50
C VAL A 45 -2.01 5.50 -5.35
N SER A 46 -2.75 4.41 -5.12
CA SER A 46 -4.20 4.43 -4.98
C SER A 46 -4.67 3.26 -4.14
N ILE A 47 -5.86 3.43 -3.56
CA ILE A 47 -6.60 2.36 -2.89
C ILE A 47 -7.96 2.30 -3.55
N ARG A 48 -8.40 1.10 -3.94
CA ARG A 48 -9.77 0.86 -4.40
C ARG A 48 -10.51 0.11 -3.31
N ARG A 49 -11.54 0.75 -2.74
CA ARG A 49 -12.38 0.20 -1.68
C ARG A 49 -13.82 0.29 -2.11
N GLN A 50 -14.55 -0.82 -2.11
CA GLN A 50 -15.98 -0.83 -2.45
C GLN A 50 -16.29 -0.09 -3.78
N ASN A 51 -15.45 -0.31 -4.80
CA ASN A 51 -15.50 0.36 -6.12
C ASN A 51 -15.21 1.87 -6.15
N GLU A 52 -14.79 2.47 -5.04
CA GLU A 52 -14.36 3.87 -5.00
C GLU A 52 -12.83 3.98 -5.06
N LEU A 53 -12.34 5.04 -5.71
CA LEU A 53 -10.92 5.36 -5.77
C LEU A 53 -10.57 6.35 -4.64
N LEU A 54 -9.69 5.94 -3.74
CA LEU A 54 -9.18 6.76 -2.66
C LEU A 54 -7.74 7.20 -2.96
N PHE A 55 -7.48 8.49 -2.79
CA PHE A 55 -6.11 9.02 -2.84
C PHE A 55 -5.47 8.91 -1.45
N PRO A 56 -4.40 8.09 -1.31
CA PRO A 56 -3.79 7.79 -0.03
C PRO A 56 -3.17 9.03 0.61
N ARG A 57 -3.30 9.12 1.93
CA ARG A 57 -2.57 10.05 2.80
C ARG A 57 -1.87 9.26 3.89
N GLY A 58 -0.93 9.89 4.60
CA GLY A 58 -0.29 9.25 5.76
C GLY A 58 -1.29 8.80 6.84
N SER A 59 -2.45 9.46 6.94
CA SER A 59 -3.54 9.09 7.86
C SER A 59 -4.51 8.06 7.32
N THR A 60 -4.43 7.69 6.03
CA THR A 60 -5.31 6.69 5.46
C THR A 60 -5.02 5.34 6.10
N VAL A 61 -6.03 4.73 6.71
CA VAL A 61 -5.97 3.39 7.27
C VAL A 61 -6.30 2.39 6.16
N ILE A 62 -5.41 1.45 5.92
CA ILE A 62 -5.63 0.36 4.97
C ILE A 62 -6.50 -0.68 5.64
N GLU A 63 -7.56 -1.11 4.97
CA GLU A 63 -8.53 -2.08 5.48
C GLU A 63 -8.43 -3.39 4.72
N PRO A 64 -8.84 -4.52 5.32
CA PRO A 64 -9.10 -5.74 4.55
C PRO A 64 -10.05 -5.45 3.38
N ASP A 65 -9.88 -6.22 2.30
CA ASP A 65 -10.60 -6.10 1.02
C ASP A 65 -10.26 -4.84 0.21
N ASP A 66 -9.33 -4.00 0.68
CA ASP A 66 -8.73 -2.96 -0.15
C ASP A 66 -7.91 -3.58 -1.28
N LEU A 67 -8.09 -3.09 -2.51
CA LEU A 67 -7.14 -3.31 -3.60
C LEU A 67 -6.18 -2.12 -3.66
N VAL A 68 -4.94 -2.33 -3.23
CA VAL A 68 -3.94 -1.28 -3.12
C VAL A 68 -2.98 -1.34 -4.30
N THR A 69 -2.82 -0.22 -5.00
CA THR A 69 -1.86 -0.07 -6.08
C THR A 69 -0.56 0.52 -5.55
N PHE A 70 0.55 -0.16 -5.83
CA PHE A 70 1.90 0.25 -5.48
C PHE A 70 2.69 0.62 -6.74
N LEU A 71 3.55 1.62 -6.60
CA LEU A 71 4.66 1.89 -7.50
C LEU A 71 5.94 1.56 -6.76
N VAL A 72 6.81 0.76 -7.37
CA VAL A 72 8.07 0.31 -6.77
C VAL A 72 9.20 0.33 -7.78
N SER A 73 10.44 0.46 -7.32
CA SER A 73 11.62 0.21 -8.16
C SER A 73 11.70 -1.29 -8.52
N PRO A 74 12.30 -1.66 -9.66
CA PRO A 74 12.57 -3.07 -9.98
C PRO A 74 13.37 -3.80 -8.89
N SER A 75 14.33 -3.11 -8.25
CA SER A 75 15.13 -3.65 -7.14
C SER A 75 14.36 -3.79 -5.82
N GLY A 76 13.22 -3.10 -5.67
CA GLY A 76 12.39 -3.10 -4.47
C GLY A 76 11.22 -4.08 -4.52
N GLU A 77 10.87 -4.59 -5.70
CA GLU A 77 9.69 -5.44 -5.89
C GLU A 77 9.69 -6.67 -4.97
N GLU A 78 10.81 -7.40 -4.88
CA GLU A 78 10.91 -8.60 -4.04
C GLU A 78 10.70 -8.26 -2.55
N ARG A 79 11.25 -7.13 -2.08
CA ARG A 79 11.05 -6.67 -0.69
C ARG A 79 9.60 -6.29 -0.43
N LEU A 80 8.93 -5.66 -1.40
CA LEU A 80 7.51 -5.36 -1.31
C LEU A 80 6.67 -6.64 -1.25
N ARG A 81 6.97 -7.64 -2.08
CA ARG A 81 6.28 -8.95 -2.06
C ARG A 81 6.46 -9.65 -0.73
N ALA A 82 7.68 -9.70 -0.19
CA ALA A 82 7.96 -10.27 1.12
C ALA A 82 7.19 -9.54 2.23
N TYR A 83 7.21 -8.21 2.23
CA TYR A 83 6.46 -7.38 3.18
C TYR A 83 4.94 -7.65 3.12
N LEU A 84 4.37 -7.82 1.93
CA LEU A 84 2.95 -8.14 1.75
C LEU A 84 2.63 -9.57 2.19
N ALA A 85 3.57 -10.50 2.09
CA ALA A 85 3.39 -11.87 2.57
C ALA A 85 3.42 -11.99 4.11
N GLU A 86 4.05 -11.04 4.82
CA GLU A 86 4.13 -11.05 6.29
C GLU A 86 2.75 -11.00 6.95
N ARG A 87 2.50 -11.96 7.85
CA ARG A 87 1.30 -12.03 8.68
C ARG A 87 1.63 -11.67 10.13
N VAL A 88 0.80 -10.83 10.73
CA VAL A 88 0.91 -10.43 12.13
C VAL A 88 -0.22 -11.10 12.91
N GLU A 89 0.14 -11.94 13.87
CA GLU A 89 -0.82 -12.47 14.83
C GLU A 89 -1.42 -11.30 15.63
N ARG A 90 -2.75 -11.18 15.65
CA ARG A 90 -3.39 -10.22 16.55
C ARG A 90 -3.20 -10.72 17.97
N ALA A 91 -2.43 -9.99 18.78
CA ALA A 91 -2.53 -10.13 20.22
C ALA A 91 -3.98 -9.85 20.61
N GLU A 92 -4.68 -10.84 21.16
CA GLU A 92 -5.98 -10.59 21.76
C GLU A 92 -5.80 -9.54 22.86
N PRO A 93 -6.68 -8.53 22.97
CA PRO A 93 -6.63 -7.63 24.11
C PRO A 93 -6.80 -8.49 25.35
N ILE A 94 -5.76 -8.55 26.18
CA ILE A 94 -5.84 -9.20 27.48
C ILE A 94 -6.90 -8.43 28.26
N LEU A 95 -8.11 -8.98 28.31
CA LEU A 95 -9.21 -8.40 29.07
C LEU A 95 -8.87 -8.61 30.55
N LEU A 96 -8.22 -7.62 31.16
CA LEU A 96 -8.06 -7.56 32.60
C LEU A 96 -9.46 -7.34 33.20
N HIS A 97 -10.06 -8.43 33.68
CA HIS A 97 -11.20 -8.43 34.59
C HIS A 97 -10.77 -8.00 35.99
#